data_AF-A0A947RT31-F1
#
_entry.id   AF-A0A947RT31-F1
#
_cell.length_a   1.000
_cell.length_b   1.000
_cell.length_c   1.000
_cell.angle_alpha   90.00
_cell.angle_beta   90.00
_cell.angle_gamma   90.00
#
_symmetry.space_group_name_H-M   'P 1'
#
loop_
_entity.id
_entity.type
_entity.pdbx_description
1 polymer ?
#
loop_
_entity_poly.entity_id
_entity_poly.type
_entity_poly.pdbx_seq_one_letter_code
_entity_poly.pdbx_strand_id
1 'polypeptide(L)'
;ETSHFMAAAAGGDLLTALYAQNGDAMGLVAGDEIALTGMIDDGGATQISVPGFEVGNPGLTIDDLAAWIVSTLESLPEFAAGELAVAIAADGSLELTNNSGTASLQNLQLTVPSRSDFNQTFRFTTSIGPGGTGTTFDAVREAGQARAAATSDDLMVELYNSNGQSLGLNVTPSNPATNISISGSVGETQTASHSMVVDDTTTVGDLLTGLQIAFGISSEPVSMNADGEIVMRGETGTENALGQLDIREVGEVNPVFETSFNFAQIQEASDGQDFTASAVAYDSLGDVHTVQFTFTKVVGSNEWNWVAELEGDEEIVDGGTGTVSFTDAGEIIAFRYTDDAGGLTFRPQPTGAVGAREITLQIDAGQFGDFNGLTQYAAQGGLQSITDGYTVGQLLDYEINTDGMIIGRFSNDTVQTLAQIGIARFPNYQGLQRSEGNTFQSSGNSGSAMQGLAGGASGTFIVSGSLEGSNVDLTQELTNMVVAQRAFQANAKVITTGDQIMQEIISMLR
;
A
#
# COMPACT_ATOMS: atom_id res chain seq x y z
N GLU A 1 -17.38 -20.65 20.27
CA GLU A 1 -17.83 -19.84 21.43
C GLU A 1 -16.78 -18.77 21.61
N THR A 2 -17.19 -17.51 21.75
CA THR A 2 -16.30 -16.34 21.80
C THR A 2 -15.50 -16.40 23.10
N SER A 3 -14.27 -16.91 23.01
CA SER A 3 -13.30 -16.95 24.12
C SER A 3 -12.80 -15.54 24.39
N HIS A 4 -13.54 -14.79 25.21
CA HIS A 4 -13.12 -13.49 25.72
C HIS A 4 -12.76 -13.58 27.20
N PHE A 5 -11.84 -12.73 27.63
CA PHE A 5 -11.47 -12.55 29.03
C PHE A 5 -12.12 -11.29 29.59
N MET A 6 -12.44 -11.36 30.88
CA MET A 6 -13.02 -10.24 31.61
C MET A 6 -12.19 -9.90 32.84
N ALA A 7 -12.24 -8.64 33.24
CA ALA A 7 -11.71 -8.14 34.50
C ALA A 7 -12.84 -7.54 35.35
N ALA A 8 -12.56 -7.19 36.61
CA ALA A 8 -13.49 -6.40 37.40
C ALA A 8 -13.70 -5.02 36.75
N ALA A 9 -14.94 -4.58 36.62
CA ALA A 9 -15.21 -3.31 35.95
C ALA A 9 -14.68 -2.12 36.76
N ALA A 10 -14.16 -1.11 36.06
CA ALA A 10 -13.64 0.14 36.58
C ALA A 10 -14.50 1.35 36.14
N GLY A 11 -14.24 2.52 36.73
CA GLY A 11 -14.99 3.75 36.48
C GLY A 11 -15.08 4.21 35.04
N GLY A 12 -14.01 3.97 34.27
CA GLY A 12 -13.92 4.34 32.87
C GLY A 12 -14.66 3.40 31.91
N ASP A 13 -15.16 2.26 32.38
CA ASP A 13 -15.78 1.26 31.49
C ASP A 13 -17.15 1.69 31.01
N LEU A 14 -17.42 1.40 29.73
CA LEU A 14 -18.68 1.75 29.09
C LEU A 14 -19.81 0.85 29.58
N LEU A 15 -20.93 1.45 29.97
CA LEU A 15 -22.12 0.71 30.45
C LEU A 15 -22.64 -0.31 29.42
N THR A 16 -22.49 0.00 28.13
CA THR A 16 -22.90 -0.87 27.01
C THR A 16 -22.00 -2.08 26.80
N ALA A 17 -20.80 -2.10 27.39
CA ALA A 17 -19.78 -3.14 27.22
C ALA A 17 -19.56 -3.96 28.50
N LEU A 18 -20.51 -3.92 29.44
CA LEU A 18 -20.41 -4.64 30.71
C LEU A 18 -21.02 -6.05 30.64
N TYR A 19 -20.46 -6.91 31.48
CA TYR A 19 -20.84 -8.29 31.68
C TYR A 19 -21.27 -8.53 33.13
N ALA A 20 -22.26 -9.38 33.30
CA ALA A 20 -22.69 -9.87 34.60
C ALA A 20 -21.63 -10.82 35.21
N GLN A 21 -21.75 -11.11 36.51
CA GLN A 21 -20.80 -11.97 37.22
C GLN A 21 -20.63 -13.36 36.59
N ASN A 22 -21.65 -13.86 35.90
CA ASN A 22 -21.67 -15.15 35.19
C ASN A 22 -21.14 -15.07 33.73
N GLY A 23 -20.68 -13.91 33.28
CA GLY A 23 -20.16 -13.67 31.94
C GLY A 23 -21.20 -13.34 30.87
N ASP A 24 -22.49 -13.27 31.23
CA ASP A 24 -23.52 -12.84 30.28
C ASP A 24 -23.41 -11.33 30.04
N ALA A 25 -23.44 -10.91 28.77
CA ALA A 25 -23.47 -9.50 28.41
C ALA A 25 -24.74 -8.84 28.99
N MET A 26 -24.60 -7.70 29.66
CA MET A 26 -25.75 -6.97 30.21
C MET A 26 -26.68 -6.44 29.12
N GLY A 27 -26.14 -6.30 27.90
CA GLY A 27 -26.88 -6.00 26.68
C GLY A 27 -27.47 -4.59 26.64
N LEU A 28 -27.04 -3.68 27.51
CA LEU A 28 -27.50 -2.29 27.48
C LEU A 28 -27.24 -1.66 26.10
N VAL A 29 -28.25 -1.00 25.55
CA VAL A 29 -28.15 -0.27 24.28
C VAL A 29 -28.45 1.20 24.47
N ALA A 30 -28.01 2.03 23.53
CA ALA A 30 -28.35 3.43 23.53
C ALA A 30 -29.88 3.62 23.51
N GLY A 31 -30.40 4.45 24.42
CA GLY A 31 -31.82 4.68 24.65
C GLY A 31 -32.45 3.79 25.73
N ASP A 32 -31.71 2.84 26.32
CA ASP A 32 -32.17 2.16 27.55
C ASP A 32 -32.19 3.16 28.72
N GLU A 33 -33.22 3.07 29.57
CA GLU A 33 -33.41 3.98 30.72
C GLU A 33 -33.17 3.20 32.02
N ILE A 34 -32.13 3.59 32.77
CA ILE A 34 -31.83 3.02 34.08
C ILE A 34 -32.62 3.80 35.13
N ALA A 35 -33.44 3.08 35.90
CA ALA A 35 -34.21 3.63 37.01
C ALA A 35 -33.60 3.24 38.36
N LEU A 36 -33.54 4.19 39.28
CA LEU A 36 -33.12 3.97 40.66
C LEU A 36 -34.34 3.80 41.56
N THR A 37 -34.41 2.68 42.26
CA THR A 37 -35.48 2.37 43.22
C THR A 37 -34.91 2.02 44.58
N GLY A 38 -35.67 2.26 45.65
CA GLY A 38 -35.24 1.96 47.02
C GLY A 38 -36.16 2.57 48.07
N MET A 39 -35.72 2.62 49.32
CA MET A 39 -36.43 3.26 50.44
C MET A 39 -35.48 4.16 51.22
N ILE A 40 -36.01 5.29 51.71
CA ILE A 40 -35.39 6.14 52.73
C ILE A 40 -36.09 5.82 54.04
N ASP A 41 -35.31 5.53 55.07
CA ASP A 41 -35.77 5.42 56.44
C ASP A 41 -35.20 6.59 57.27
N ASP A 42 -36.06 7.59 57.46
CA ASP A 42 -35.89 8.82 58.23
C ASP A 42 -36.87 8.89 59.43
N GLY A 43 -37.55 7.77 59.74
CA GLY A 43 -38.69 7.73 60.65
C GLY A 43 -40.07 7.63 59.96
N GLY A 44 -40.13 7.73 58.63
CA GLY A 44 -41.29 7.39 57.80
C GLY A 44 -40.83 6.84 56.44
N ALA A 45 -40.97 5.53 56.22
CA ALA A 45 -40.51 4.85 55.00
C ALA A 45 -40.97 5.54 53.70
N THR A 46 -40.05 6.27 53.05
CA THR A 46 -40.30 7.02 51.81
C THR A 46 -39.72 6.25 50.63
N GLN A 47 -40.53 6.02 49.59
CA GLN A 47 -40.09 5.23 48.43
C GLN A 47 -39.29 6.09 47.45
N ILE A 48 -38.09 5.63 47.09
CA ILE A 48 -37.29 6.17 45.99
C ILE A 48 -37.77 5.50 44.71
N SER A 49 -38.19 6.32 43.75
CA SER A 49 -38.56 5.87 42.41
C SER A 49 -38.27 6.99 41.42
N VAL A 50 -37.02 7.08 40.97
CA VAL A 50 -36.59 8.12 40.04
C VAL A 50 -36.40 7.50 38.65
N PRO A 51 -37.15 7.93 37.63
CA PRO A 51 -36.87 7.58 36.24
C PRO A 51 -35.75 8.47 35.68
N GLY A 52 -34.82 7.88 34.92
CA GLY A 52 -34.22 8.60 33.79
C GLY A 52 -32.71 8.77 33.71
N PHE A 53 -31.89 7.75 33.98
CA PHE A 53 -30.55 7.74 33.37
C PHE A 53 -30.63 7.09 32.00
N GLU A 54 -30.75 7.91 30.95
CA GLU A 54 -30.75 7.45 29.57
C GLU A 54 -29.32 7.08 29.16
N VAL A 55 -29.12 5.83 28.75
CA VAL A 55 -27.86 5.37 28.17
C VAL A 55 -27.66 6.08 26.82
N GLY A 56 -26.84 7.12 26.80
CA GLY A 56 -26.61 7.97 25.61
C GLY A 56 -25.60 7.39 24.61
N ASN A 57 -25.53 7.98 23.41
CA ASN A 57 -24.48 7.73 22.43
C ASN A 57 -23.66 9.02 22.17
N PRO A 58 -22.30 9.02 22.30
CA PRO A 58 -21.44 7.91 22.67
C PRO A 58 -21.06 7.89 24.16
N GLY A 59 -21.17 6.71 24.77
CA GLY A 59 -20.27 6.23 25.82
C GLY A 59 -20.42 6.84 27.21
N LEU A 60 -21.55 6.58 27.88
CA LEU A 60 -21.63 6.78 29.34
C LEU A 60 -20.88 5.67 30.08
N THR A 61 -20.08 6.07 31.06
CA THR A 61 -19.27 5.14 31.85
C THR A 61 -19.94 4.78 33.18
N ILE A 62 -19.35 3.85 33.93
CA ILE A 62 -19.80 3.56 35.29
C ILE A 62 -19.64 4.79 36.21
N ASP A 63 -18.61 5.63 36.01
CA ASP A 63 -18.46 6.88 36.75
C ASP A 63 -19.61 7.87 36.48
N ASP A 64 -20.10 7.95 35.24
CA ASP A 64 -21.26 8.78 34.91
C ASP A 64 -22.53 8.28 35.61
N LEU A 65 -22.71 6.96 35.67
CA LEU A 65 -23.81 6.34 36.41
C LEU A 65 -23.69 6.62 37.91
N ALA A 66 -22.49 6.48 38.48
CA ALA A 66 -22.22 6.77 39.89
C ALA A 66 -22.51 8.23 40.23
N ALA A 67 -22.06 9.17 39.40
CA ALA A 67 -22.32 10.60 39.57
C ALA A 67 -23.81 10.92 39.47
N TRP A 68 -24.54 10.28 38.55
CA TRP A 68 -25.99 10.44 38.44
C TRP A 68 -26.72 9.90 39.67
N ILE A 69 -26.32 8.76 40.22
CA ILE A 69 -26.91 8.20 41.46
C ILE A 69 -26.75 9.21 42.61
N VAL A 70 -25.55 9.75 42.82
CA VAL A 70 -25.28 10.75 43.87
C VAL A 70 -26.13 12.00 43.65
N SER A 71 -26.07 12.61 42.45
CA SER A 71 -26.84 13.81 42.14
C SER A 71 -28.35 13.62 42.29
N THR A 72 -28.84 12.41 42.01
CA THR A 72 -30.25 12.07 42.14
C THR A 72 -30.66 11.97 43.61
N LEU A 73 -29.89 11.26 44.43
CA LEU A 73 -30.19 11.09 45.85
C LEU A 73 -30.04 12.40 46.64
N GLU A 74 -29.03 13.22 46.33
CA GLU A 74 -28.83 14.54 46.96
C GLU A 74 -29.85 15.61 46.52
N SER A 75 -30.67 15.32 45.50
CA SER A 75 -31.81 16.17 45.14
C SER A 75 -33.02 15.97 46.06
N LEU A 76 -33.02 14.89 46.85
CA LEU A 76 -34.07 14.56 47.80
C LEU A 76 -33.87 15.38 49.09
N PRO A 77 -34.94 15.87 49.73
CA PRO A 77 -34.85 16.77 50.87
C PRO A 77 -34.16 16.17 52.11
N GLU A 78 -34.00 14.85 52.16
CA GLU A 78 -33.39 14.09 53.24
C GLU A 78 -31.84 14.06 53.18
N PHE A 79 -31.23 14.51 52.08
CA PHE A 79 -29.77 14.51 51.87
C PHE A 79 -29.28 15.89 51.44
N ALA A 80 -28.12 16.33 51.96
CA ALA A 80 -27.45 17.54 51.52
C ALA A 80 -26.28 17.22 50.56
N ALA A 81 -25.87 18.21 49.77
CA ALA A 81 -24.75 18.07 48.84
C ALA A 81 -23.43 17.71 49.56
N GLY A 82 -22.79 16.63 49.12
CA GLY A 82 -21.55 16.09 49.67
C GLY A 82 -21.74 15.09 50.82
N GLU A 83 -22.97 14.69 51.12
CA GLU A 83 -23.26 13.66 52.13
C GLU A 83 -23.22 12.24 51.56
N LEU A 84 -23.32 12.08 50.24
CA LEU A 84 -23.30 10.80 49.56
C LEU A 84 -22.12 10.70 48.60
N ALA A 85 -21.55 9.50 48.46
CA ALA A 85 -20.56 9.19 47.43
C ALA A 85 -20.77 7.78 46.91
N VAL A 86 -20.65 7.57 45.60
CA VAL A 86 -20.62 6.24 44.98
C VAL A 86 -19.25 6.04 44.37
N ALA A 87 -18.57 4.96 44.75
CA ALA A 87 -17.31 4.51 44.18
C ALA A 87 -17.45 3.09 43.63
N ILE A 88 -16.55 2.66 42.76
CA ILE A 88 -16.49 1.27 42.32
C ILE A 88 -15.39 0.59 43.12
N ALA A 89 -15.75 -0.50 43.79
CA ALA A 89 -14.82 -1.33 44.54
C ALA A 89 -13.95 -2.16 43.58
N ALA A 90 -12.80 -2.64 44.05
CA ALA A 90 -11.88 -3.45 43.27
C ALA A 90 -12.49 -4.77 42.74
N ASP A 91 -13.63 -5.20 43.29
CA ASP A 91 -14.35 -6.39 42.85
C ASP A 91 -15.46 -6.08 41.81
N GLY A 92 -15.57 -4.83 41.35
CA GLY A 92 -16.57 -4.37 40.39
C GLY A 92 -17.95 -4.09 41.00
N SER A 93 -18.08 -4.05 42.33
CA SER A 93 -19.32 -3.62 43.01
C SER A 93 -19.37 -2.10 43.20
N LEU A 94 -20.58 -1.53 43.32
CA LEU A 94 -20.73 -0.10 43.63
C LEU A 94 -20.80 0.09 45.14
N GLU A 95 -19.90 0.87 45.70
CA GLU A 95 -19.87 1.23 47.11
C GLU A 95 -20.46 2.64 47.32
N LEU A 96 -21.62 2.69 47.97
CA LEU A 96 -22.28 3.91 48.40
C LEU A 96 -21.88 4.28 49.83
N THR A 97 -21.13 5.35 49.99
CA THR A 97 -20.89 5.95 51.30
C THR A 97 -22.03 6.91 51.65
N ASN A 98 -22.61 6.77 52.85
CA ASN A 98 -23.62 7.70 53.38
C ASN A 98 -23.15 8.36 54.68
N ASN A 99 -23.08 9.69 54.66
CA ASN A 99 -22.64 10.53 55.78
C ASN A 99 -23.74 11.46 56.33
N SER A 100 -25.01 11.32 55.92
CA SER A 100 -26.09 12.26 56.25
C SER A 100 -26.50 12.31 57.73
N GLY A 101 -26.09 11.31 58.53
CA GLY A 101 -26.32 11.23 59.97
C GLY A 101 -27.79 11.22 60.44
N THR A 102 -28.75 11.38 59.53
CA THR A 102 -30.17 11.63 59.81
C THR A 102 -31.13 10.76 59.00
N ALA A 103 -30.70 10.24 57.84
CA ALA A 103 -31.50 9.38 56.97
C ALA A 103 -30.68 8.16 56.50
N SER A 104 -31.29 6.98 56.52
CA SER A 104 -30.69 5.75 55.99
C SER A 104 -31.34 5.36 54.67
N LEU A 105 -30.55 4.74 53.79
CA LEU A 105 -31.05 4.18 52.52
C LEU A 105 -31.29 2.69 52.74
N GLN A 106 -32.24 2.08 52.03
CA GLN A 106 -32.50 0.64 52.12
C GLN A 106 -32.95 0.12 50.75
N ASN A 107 -32.56 -1.12 50.42
CA ASN A 107 -32.99 -1.82 49.21
C ASN A 107 -32.78 -1.03 47.89
N LEU A 108 -31.66 -0.30 47.76
CA LEU A 108 -31.34 0.40 46.52
C LEU A 108 -31.11 -0.60 45.38
N GLN A 109 -31.74 -0.34 44.23
CA GLN A 109 -31.66 -1.17 43.03
C GLN A 109 -31.65 -0.30 41.79
N LEU A 110 -30.80 -0.69 40.84
CA LEU A 110 -30.85 -0.20 39.47
C LEU A 110 -31.68 -1.17 38.64
N THR A 111 -32.67 -0.64 37.92
CA THR A 111 -33.59 -1.44 37.13
C THR A 111 -33.77 -0.89 35.73
N VAL A 112 -33.75 -1.78 34.75
CA VAL A 112 -34.14 -1.54 33.37
C VAL A 112 -35.28 -2.52 33.05
N PRO A 113 -36.47 -2.05 32.62
CA PRO A 113 -37.67 -2.89 32.47
C PRO A 113 -37.54 -4.13 31.55
N SER A 114 -36.50 -4.20 30.71
CA SER A 114 -36.28 -5.29 29.75
C SER A 114 -34.91 -6.00 29.90
N ARG A 115 -34.12 -5.71 30.94
CA ARG A 115 -32.76 -6.27 31.12
C ARG A 115 -32.61 -6.93 32.48
N SER A 116 -32.98 -8.20 32.58
CA SER A 116 -32.91 -8.95 33.84
C SER A 116 -31.49 -9.14 34.38
N ASP A 117 -30.49 -9.15 33.49
CA ASP A 117 -29.10 -9.43 33.86
C ASP A 117 -28.44 -8.18 34.48
N PHE A 118 -28.74 -7.00 33.91
CA PHE A 118 -28.36 -5.72 34.50
C PHE A 118 -28.95 -5.52 35.91
N ASN A 119 -30.24 -5.84 36.11
CA ASN A 119 -30.96 -5.64 37.38
C ASN A 119 -30.44 -6.49 38.55
N GLN A 120 -29.49 -7.39 38.28
CA GLN A 120 -28.90 -8.30 39.24
C GLN A 120 -27.40 -8.08 39.40
N THR A 121 -26.81 -7.13 38.66
CA THR A 121 -25.35 -7.01 38.62
C THR A 121 -24.81 -5.92 39.54
N PHE A 122 -25.46 -4.78 39.67
CA PHE A 122 -24.96 -3.73 40.54
C PHE A 122 -25.40 -3.96 41.98
N ARG A 123 -24.44 -4.38 42.81
CA ARG A 123 -24.57 -4.38 44.26
C ARG A 123 -24.22 -2.99 44.78
N PHE A 124 -25.05 -2.46 45.67
CA PHE A 124 -24.68 -1.35 46.54
C PHE A 124 -24.10 -1.89 47.85
N THR A 125 -22.80 -1.75 48.07
CA THR A 125 -22.19 -1.89 49.40
C THR A 125 -22.24 -0.54 50.11
N THR A 126 -22.35 -0.52 51.43
CA THR A 126 -22.35 0.75 52.16
C THR A 126 -21.25 0.80 53.19
N SER A 127 -20.47 1.88 53.17
CA SER A 127 -19.57 2.25 54.26
C SER A 127 -20.07 3.51 54.95
N ILE A 128 -19.91 3.52 56.28
CA ILE A 128 -20.13 4.72 57.09
C ILE A 128 -18.81 5.49 57.07
N GLY A 129 -18.80 6.73 56.58
CA GLY A 129 -17.59 7.53 56.54
C GLY A 129 -17.06 7.90 57.93
N PRO A 130 -15.82 8.42 58.03
CA PRO A 130 -15.21 8.78 59.30
C PRO A 130 -16.00 9.88 60.01
N GLY A 131 -16.79 9.51 61.04
CA GLY A 131 -17.61 10.42 61.84
C GLY A 131 -19.12 10.21 61.79
N GLY A 132 -19.63 9.28 60.97
CA GLY A 132 -21.06 8.95 60.93
C GLY A 132 -21.51 8.07 62.10
N THR A 133 -22.67 8.38 62.70
CA THR A 133 -23.33 7.56 63.74
C THR A 133 -24.70 7.10 63.25
N GLY A 134 -24.74 6.14 62.31
CA GLY A 134 -25.95 5.55 61.74
C GLY A 134 -26.00 4.03 61.87
N THR A 135 -27.20 3.48 62.06
CA THR A 135 -27.49 2.06 62.31
C THR A 135 -27.44 1.18 61.07
N THR A 136 -27.17 -0.10 61.30
CA THR A 136 -27.13 -1.24 60.37
C THR A 136 -28.02 -1.15 59.13
N PHE A 137 -27.38 -1.30 57.97
CA PHE A 137 -28.00 -1.54 56.67
C PHE A 137 -28.32 -3.04 56.54
N ASP A 138 -29.59 -3.43 56.36
CA ASP A 138 -29.97 -4.81 56.09
C ASP A 138 -29.93 -5.02 54.56
N ALA A 139 -28.75 -5.40 54.05
CA ALA A 139 -28.48 -5.50 52.61
C ALA A 139 -29.22 -6.69 52.00
N VAL A 140 -30.41 -6.44 51.42
CA VAL A 140 -31.07 -7.43 50.58
C VAL A 140 -30.40 -7.46 49.21
N ARG A 141 -29.44 -8.40 49.06
CA ARG A 141 -29.04 -9.22 47.90
C ARG A 141 -27.52 -9.44 47.89
N GLU A 142 -27.11 -10.71 48.01
CA GLU A 142 -25.71 -11.16 48.17
C GLU A 142 -24.93 -11.35 46.85
N ALA A 143 -25.47 -10.99 45.69
CA ALA A 143 -24.82 -11.24 44.39
C ALA A 143 -24.92 -10.02 43.47
N GLY A 144 -23.78 -9.60 42.90
CA GLY A 144 -23.68 -8.51 41.93
C GLY A 144 -22.28 -7.89 41.87
N GLN A 145 -21.46 -8.35 40.94
CA GLN A 145 -20.16 -7.77 40.58
C GLN A 145 -20.16 -7.50 39.08
N ALA A 146 -19.95 -6.26 38.66
CA ALA A 146 -19.84 -5.92 37.25
C ALA A 146 -18.46 -6.29 36.72
N ARG A 147 -18.44 -6.81 35.49
CA ARG A 147 -17.21 -7.11 34.76
C ARG A 147 -17.16 -6.33 33.46
N ALA A 148 -15.96 -6.08 32.98
CA ALA A 148 -15.69 -5.49 31.68
C ALA A 148 -14.78 -6.41 30.87
N ALA A 149 -14.73 -6.20 29.56
CA ALA A 149 -13.71 -6.82 28.72
C ALA A 149 -12.32 -6.51 29.27
N ALA A 150 -11.48 -7.54 29.41
CA ALA A 150 -10.11 -7.35 29.88
C ALA A 150 -9.32 -6.50 28.87
N THR A 151 -8.30 -5.83 29.38
CA THR A 151 -7.34 -4.99 28.65
C THR A 151 -5.92 -5.50 28.90
N SER A 152 -4.93 -4.94 28.19
CA SER A 152 -3.52 -5.29 28.42
C SER A 152 -3.02 -4.94 29.83
N ASP A 153 -3.66 -3.99 30.50
CA ASP A 153 -3.19 -3.45 31.77
C ASP A 153 -3.77 -4.22 32.98
N ASP A 154 -4.76 -5.09 32.75
CA ASP A 154 -5.39 -5.89 33.80
C ASP A 154 -4.45 -6.97 34.33
N LEU A 155 -4.54 -7.22 35.64
CA LEU A 155 -3.72 -8.22 36.31
C LEU A 155 -4.20 -9.64 35.97
N MET A 156 -3.27 -10.53 35.62
CA MET A 156 -3.59 -11.92 35.28
C MET A 156 -4.34 -12.67 36.39
N VAL A 157 -4.02 -12.34 37.64
CA VAL A 157 -4.58 -12.98 38.84
C VAL A 157 -6.03 -12.54 39.12
N GLU A 158 -6.48 -11.49 38.45
CA GLU A 158 -7.83 -10.92 38.56
C GLU A 158 -8.69 -11.18 37.31
N LEU A 159 -8.23 -12.05 36.40
CA LEU A 159 -8.96 -12.39 35.19
C LEU A 159 -10.03 -13.46 35.41
N TYR A 160 -11.06 -13.36 34.57
CA TYR A 160 -12.19 -14.27 34.49
C TYR A 160 -12.36 -14.76 33.06
N ASN A 161 -12.76 -16.02 32.88
CA ASN A 161 -13.11 -16.56 31.57
C ASN A 161 -14.51 -16.10 31.14
N SER A 162 -14.91 -16.42 29.91
CA SER A 162 -16.21 -16.07 29.32
C SER A 162 -17.44 -16.57 30.10
N ASN A 163 -17.28 -17.52 31.03
CA ASN A 163 -18.34 -18.01 31.92
C ASN A 163 -18.33 -17.32 33.30
N GLY A 164 -17.54 -16.25 33.46
CA GLY A 164 -17.42 -15.50 34.70
C GLY A 164 -16.63 -16.22 35.82
N GLN A 165 -15.96 -17.33 35.50
CA GLN A 165 -15.14 -18.07 36.47
C GLN A 165 -13.74 -17.48 36.54
N SER A 166 -13.22 -17.27 37.76
CA SER A 166 -11.83 -16.83 37.95
C SER A 166 -10.87 -17.86 37.35
N LEU A 167 -9.82 -17.36 36.70
CA LEU A 167 -8.75 -18.22 36.17
C LEU A 167 -7.98 -18.98 37.27
N GLY A 168 -8.13 -18.61 38.54
CA GLY A 168 -7.63 -19.41 39.67
C GLY A 168 -6.12 -19.34 39.87
N LEU A 169 -5.44 -18.35 39.29
CA LEU A 169 -4.02 -18.07 39.49
C LEU A 169 -3.82 -17.44 40.88
N ASN A 170 -3.75 -18.27 41.92
CA ASN A 170 -3.87 -17.80 43.30
C ASN A 170 -2.49 -17.47 43.88
N VAL A 171 -2.11 -16.19 43.79
CA VAL A 171 -0.94 -15.65 44.48
C VAL A 171 -1.32 -15.21 45.88
N THR A 172 -0.67 -15.79 46.88
CA THR A 172 -0.90 -15.48 48.29
C THR A 172 0.41 -15.04 48.94
N PRO A 173 0.40 -14.34 50.09
CA PRO A 173 1.63 -14.04 50.83
C PRO A 173 2.46 -15.28 51.18
N SER A 174 1.85 -16.48 51.19
CA SER A 174 2.50 -17.78 51.37
C SER A 174 2.97 -18.46 50.07
N ASN A 175 2.44 -18.06 48.91
CA ASN A 175 2.84 -18.50 47.57
C ASN A 175 2.83 -17.28 46.63
N PRO A 176 3.91 -16.48 46.60
CA PRO A 176 3.87 -15.14 46.01
C PRO A 176 3.87 -15.13 44.48
N ALA A 177 4.10 -16.27 43.83
CA ALA A 177 4.09 -16.38 42.39
C ALA A 177 3.75 -17.80 41.95
N THR A 178 3.14 -17.92 40.78
CA THR A 178 3.01 -19.19 40.04
C THR A 178 3.80 -19.12 38.74
N ASN A 179 4.18 -20.27 38.20
CA ASN A 179 4.85 -20.34 36.91
C ASN A 179 3.86 -20.86 35.89
N ILE A 180 3.79 -20.23 34.73
CA ILE A 180 3.03 -20.76 33.59
C ILE A 180 3.99 -21.14 32.46
N SER A 181 3.59 -22.13 31.66
CA SER A 181 4.28 -22.51 30.43
C SER A 181 3.35 -22.27 29.25
N ILE A 182 3.86 -21.57 28.24
CA ILE A 182 3.21 -21.29 26.97
C ILE A 182 3.91 -22.13 25.91
N SER A 183 3.15 -22.89 25.13
CA SER A 183 3.66 -23.66 23.99
C SER A 183 2.58 -23.85 22.94
N GLY A 184 2.94 -24.42 21.81
CA GLY A 184 2.03 -24.57 20.70
C GLY A 184 2.70 -25.16 19.47
N SER A 185 2.15 -24.87 18.30
CA SER A 185 2.78 -25.22 17.03
C SER A 185 2.76 -24.06 16.04
N VAL A 186 3.85 -23.94 15.28
CA VAL A 186 4.01 -23.04 14.14
C VAL A 186 4.36 -23.91 12.93
N GLY A 187 3.47 -23.91 11.92
CA GLY A 187 3.46 -24.90 10.85
C GLY A 187 3.32 -26.32 11.40
N GLU A 188 4.21 -27.21 10.97
CA GLU A 188 4.30 -28.60 11.48
C GLU A 188 5.21 -28.74 12.72
N THR A 189 5.80 -27.64 13.20
CA THR A 189 6.81 -27.68 14.28
C THR A 189 6.22 -27.28 15.63
N GLN A 190 6.50 -28.07 16.66
CA GLN A 190 6.15 -27.71 18.04
C GLN A 190 7.08 -26.59 18.53
N THR A 191 6.51 -25.53 19.11
CA THR A 191 7.32 -24.47 19.73
C THR A 191 7.96 -24.96 21.02
N ALA A 192 9.12 -24.41 21.35
CA ALA A 192 9.72 -24.64 22.66
C ALA A 192 8.86 -23.98 23.74
N SER A 193 8.65 -24.66 24.87
CA SER A 193 7.89 -24.09 25.98
C SER A 193 8.57 -22.84 26.53
N HIS A 194 7.85 -21.72 26.47
CA HIS A 194 8.23 -20.47 27.10
C HIS A 194 7.63 -20.43 28.50
N SER A 195 8.47 -20.30 29.53
CA SER A 195 8.01 -20.15 30.91
C SER A 195 8.04 -18.70 31.35
N MET A 196 6.96 -18.26 32.00
CA MET A 196 6.90 -16.96 32.66
C MET A 196 6.39 -17.10 34.10
N VAL A 197 6.81 -16.18 34.94
CA VAL A 197 6.37 -16.06 36.34
C VAL A 197 5.16 -15.14 36.37
N VAL A 198 4.11 -15.54 37.07
CA VAL A 198 2.92 -14.73 37.33
C VAL A 198 2.85 -14.43 38.82
N ASP A 199 2.98 -13.16 39.16
CA ASP A 199 2.85 -12.60 40.51
C ASP A 199 1.69 -11.60 40.60
N ASP A 200 1.59 -10.88 41.73
CA ASP A 200 0.56 -9.86 41.96
C ASP A 200 0.73 -8.56 41.14
N THR A 201 1.78 -8.48 40.32
CA THR A 201 2.05 -7.35 39.42
C THR A 201 2.00 -7.72 37.94
N THR A 202 1.84 -9.01 37.62
CA THR A 202 1.89 -9.51 36.24
C THR A 202 0.59 -9.20 35.50
N THR A 203 0.71 -8.52 34.36
CA THR A 203 -0.41 -8.05 33.54
C THR A 203 -0.72 -8.97 32.37
N VAL A 204 -1.89 -8.78 31.75
CA VAL A 204 -2.20 -9.39 30.45
C VAL A 204 -1.15 -9.00 29.40
N GLY A 205 -0.64 -7.77 29.41
CA GLY A 205 0.40 -7.32 28.49
C GLY A 205 1.69 -8.16 28.57
N ASP A 206 2.04 -8.62 29.76
CA ASP A 206 3.16 -9.54 29.97
C ASP A 206 2.88 -10.92 29.34
N LEU A 207 1.63 -11.40 29.45
CA LEU A 207 1.19 -12.63 28.78
C LEU A 207 1.20 -12.50 27.25
N LEU A 208 0.72 -11.37 26.70
CA LEU A 208 0.74 -11.11 25.26
C LEU A 208 2.18 -11.11 24.73
N THR A 209 3.11 -10.51 25.49
CA THR A 209 4.54 -10.55 25.19
C THR A 209 5.09 -11.97 25.27
N GLY A 210 4.71 -12.73 26.29
CA GLY A 210 5.07 -14.15 26.42
C GLY A 210 4.59 -15.01 25.25
N LEU A 211 3.36 -14.77 24.77
CA LEU A 211 2.79 -15.42 23.58
C LEU A 211 3.57 -15.05 22.32
N GLN A 212 3.91 -13.77 22.15
CA GLN A 212 4.70 -13.30 21.03
C GLN A 212 6.08 -14.00 20.98
N ILE A 213 6.74 -14.12 22.13
CA ILE A 213 8.03 -14.83 22.25
C ILE A 213 7.87 -16.33 21.98
N ALA A 214 6.84 -16.97 22.55
CA ALA A 214 6.62 -18.40 22.42
C ALA A 214 6.37 -18.87 20.98
N PHE A 215 5.70 -18.03 20.17
CA PHE A 215 5.38 -18.32 18.77
C PHE A 215 6.32 -17.64 17.77
N GLY A 216 7.29 -16.83 18.22
CA GLY A 216 8.28 -16.18 17.36
C GLY A 216 7.69 -15.12 16.44
N ILE A 217 6.59 -14.47 16.87
CA ILE A 217 5.90 -13.45 16.08
C ILE A 217 6.66 -12.12 16.21
N SER A 218 7.04 -11.52 15.08
CA SER A 218 7.84 -10.28 15.01
C SER A 218 7.23 -9.20 14.13
N SER A 219 6.38 -9.58 13.18
CA SER A 219 5.73 -8.69 12.21
C SER A 219 4.66 -7.80 12.84
N GLU A 220 3.75 -8.37 13.63
CA GLU A 220 2.70 -7.66 14.36
C GLU A 220 2.64 -8.12 15.83
N PRO A 221 2.42 -7.21 16.79
CA PRO A 221 2.31 -7.58 18.19
C PRO A 221 1.03 -8.39 18.46
N VAL A 222 1.15 -9.36 19.36
CA VAL A 222 -0.02 -10.00 19.96
C VAL A 222 -0.77 -8.95 20.78
N SER A 223 -2.07 -8.82 20.53
CA SER A 223 -2.89 -7.73 21.09
C SER A 223 -4.18 -8.26 21.71
N MET A 224 -4.89 -7.40 22.44
CA MET A 224 -6.22 -7.67 22.96
C MET A 224 -7.21 -6.71 22.30
N ASN A 225 -8.34 -7.24 21.81
CA ASN A 225 -9.37 -6.40 21.18
C ASN A 225 -10.32 -5.78 22.22
N ALA A 226 -11.24 -4.92 21.77
CA ALA A 226 -12.19 -4.23 22.65
C ALA A 226 -13.20 -5.17 23.35
N ASP A 227 -13.33 -6.41 22.87
CA ASP A 227 -14.21 -7.42 23.44
C ASP A 227 -13.46 -8.32 24.45
N GLY A 228 -12.16 -8.09 24.70
CA GLY A 228 -11.35 -8.87 25.64
C GLY A 228 -10.80 -10.17 25.06
N GLU A 229 -10.79 -10.31 23.73
CA GLU A 229 -10.22 -11.46 23.03
C GLU A 229 -8.76 -11.20 22.68
N ILE A 230 -7.92 -12.23 22.81
CA ILE A 230 -6.51 -12.18 22.41
C ILE A 230 -6.41 -12.44 20.90
N VAL A 231 -5.79 -11.50 20.19
CA VAL A 231 -5.56 -11.56 18.74
C VAL A 231 -4.08 -11.81 18.48
N MET A 232 -3.78 -12.93 17.82
CA MET A 232 -2.45 -13.31 17.38
C MET A 232 -2.44 -13.49 15.87
N ARG A 233 -1.38 -13.03 15.21
CA ARG A 233 -1.14 -13.24 13.78
C ARG A 233 0.25 -13.85 13.61
N GLY A 234 0.32 -14.97 12.90
CA GLY A 234 1.59 -15.59 12.56
C GLY A 234 2.37 -14.78 11.54
N GLU A 235 3.64 -15.12 11.36
CA GLU A 235 4.45 -14.55 10.28
C GLU A 235 3.91 -14.99 8.90
N THR A 236 4.32 -14.29 7.85
CA THR A 236 3.94 -14.61 6.47
C THR A 236 4.41 -16.02 6.06
N GLY A 237 3.58 -16.77 5.34
CA GLY A 237 3.88 -18.11 4.80
C GLY A 237 3.16 -19.26 5.52
N THR A 238 2.86 -20.35 4.82
CA THR A 238 2.17 -21.52 5.40
C THR A 238 3.01 -22.25 6.45
N GLU A 239 4.34 -22.21 6.36
CA GLU A 239 5.22 -22.76 7.40
C GLU A 239 5.09 -22.04 8.75
N ASN A 240 4.53 -20.82 8.76
CA ASN A 240 4.37 -19.98 9.94
C ASN A 240 2.94 -20.00 10.49
N ALA A 241 2.08 -20.90 10.00
CA ALA A 241 0.71 -21.05 10.46
C ALA A 241 0.65 -21.39 11.96
N LEU A 242 -0.09 -20.60 12.74
CA LEU A 242 -0.33 -20.92 14.16
C LEU A 242 -1.32 -22.09 14.24
N GLY A 243 -0.90 -23.21 14.83
CA GLY A 243 -1.70 -24.44 14.89
C GLY A 243 -2.34 -24.70 16.25
N GLN A 244 -1.53 -25.14 17.21
CA GLN A 244 -1.96 -25.43 18.58
C GLN A 244 -1.50 -24.32 19.53
N LEU A 245 -2.31 -24.02 20.54
CA LEU A 245 -1.96 -23.21 21.72
C LEU A 245 -2.18 -24.06 22.97
N ASP A 246 -1.20 -24.11 23.85
CA ASP A 246 -1.27 -24.77 25.16
C ASP A 246 -0.63 -23.84 26.20
N ILE A 247 -1.44 -23.35 27.14
CA ILE A 247 -1.00 -22.53 28.27
C ILE A 247 -1.37 -23.25 29.55
N ARG A 248 -0.37 -23.52 30.40
CA ARG A 248 -0.55 -24.35 31.60
C ARG A 248 0.16 -23.78 32.80
N GLU A 249 -0.38 -24.05 33.98
CA GLU A 249 0.31 -23.81 35.23
C GLU A 249 1.35 -24.92 35.50
N VAL A 250 2.53 -24.54 35.97
CA VAL A 250 3.66 -25.46 36.18
C VAL A 250 3.64 -25.94 37.62
N GLY A 251 3.37 -27.23 37.81
CA GLY A 251 3.44 -27.90 39.11
C GLY A 251 2.10 -28.07 39.82
N GLU A 252 1.05 -27.39 39.36
CA GLU A 252 -0.33 -27.58 39.79
C GLU A 252 -1.24 -27.66 38.55
N VAL A 253 -2.24 -28.53 38.56
CA VAL A 253 -3.19 -28.66 37.44
C VAL A 253 -4.34 -27.72 37.71
N ASN A 254 -4.47 -26.69 36.86
CA ASN A 254 -5.55 -25.71 36.94
C ASN A 254 -6.44 -25.83 35.70
N PRO A 255 -7.50 -26.66 35.76
CA PRO A 255 -8.30 -26.97 34.58
C PRO A 255 -9.09 -25.75 34.07
N VAL A 256 -9.43 -24.79 34.94
CA VAL A 256 -10.13 -23.57 34.52
C VAL A 256 -9.19 -22.71 33.68
N PHE A 257 -7.96 -22.50 34.15
CA PHE A 257 -6.93 -21.76 33.40
C PHE A 257 -6.57 -22.47 32.08
N GLU A 258 -6.22 -23.75 32.14
CA GLU A 258 -5.75 -24.53 30.97
C GLU A 258 -6.79 -24.63 29.85
N THR A 259 -8.08 -24.61 30.18
CA THR A 259 -9.15 -24.68 29.17
C THR A 259 -9.65 -23.33 28.69
N SER A 260 -9.24 -22.24 29.32
CA SER A 260 -9.68 -20.88 28.94
C SER A 260 -8.95 -20.37 27.69
N PHE A 261 -7.82 -20.94 27.32
CA PHE A 261 -7.05 -20.56 26.14
C PHE A 261 -7.26 -21.55 25.00
N ASN A 262 -8.14 -21.19 24.06
CA ASN A 262 -8.37 -21.95 22.83
C ASN A 262 -8.58 -20.98 21.66
N PHE A 263 -8.16 -21.37 20.45
CA PHE A 263 -8.43 -20.58 19.25
C PHE A 263 -9.94 -20.54 18.96
N ALA A 264 -10.55 -19.37 19.14
CA ALA A 264 -11.96 -19.15 18.84
C ALA A 264 -12.21 -19.01 17.32
N GLN A 265 -11.23 -18.48 16.60
CA GLN A 265 -11.23 -18.33 15.14
C GLN A 265 -9.83 -18.60 14.61
N ILE A 266 -9.71 -19.52 13.66
CA ILE A 266 -8.47 -19.81 12.93
C ILE A 266 -8.70 -19.35 11.48
N GLN A 267 -7.88 -18.42 11.02
CA GLN A 267 -7.75 -18.14 9.58
C GLN A 267 -6.57 -18.97 9.08
N GLU A 268 -6.82 -19.84 8.10
CA GLU A 268 -5.76 -20.67 7.50
C GLU A 268 -4.69 -19.78 6.87
N ALA A 269 -3.42 -20.10 7.14
CA ALA A 269 -2.32 -19.53 6.37
C ALA A 269 -2.46 -20.02 4.92
N SER A 270 -2.32 -19.11 3.96
CA SER A 270 -2.25 -19.43 2.54
C SER A 270 -0.95 -18.86 2.01
N ASP A 271 -0.19 -19.67 1.27
CA ASP A 271 0.94 -19.15 0.52
C ASP A 271 0.39 -18.15 -0.48
N GLY A 272 0.95 -16.94 -0.46
CA GLY A 272 0.77 -16.00 -1.55
C GLY A 272 1.23 -16.67 -2.83
N GLN A 273 0.40 -16.64 -3.87
CA GLN A 273 0.95 -16.94 -5.19
C GLN A 273 1.91 -15.81 -5.50
N ASP A 274 3.19 -16.13 -5.61
CA ASP A 274 4.22 -15.16 -5.96
C ASP A 274 4.65 -15.33 -7.43
N PHE A 275 4.81 -14.20 -8.10
CA PHE A 275 5.34 -14.13 -9.46
C PHE A 275 6.43 -13.07 -9.49
N THR A 276 7.64 -13.46 -9.87
CA THR A 276 8.78 -12.54 -10.00
C THR A 276 9.13 -12.31 -11.47
N ALA A 277 9.52 -11.09 -11.78
CA ALA A 277 9.94 -10.71 -13.11
C ALA A 277 10.95 -9.58 -13.09
N SER A 278 11.93 -9.61 -14.00
CA SER A 278 12.96 -8.57 -14.07
C SER A 278 12.83 -7.75 -15.36
N ALA A 279 13.07 -6.44 -15.23
CA ALA A 279 13.20 -5.48 -16.31
C ALA A 279 14.57 -4.82 -16.25
N VAL A 280 15.04 -4.30 -17.38
CA VAL A 280 16.31 -3.55 -17.44
C VAL A 280 16.04 -2.07 -17.73
N ALA A 281 16.71 -1.21 -16.99
CA ALA A 281 16.71 0.23 -17.15
C ALA A 281 18.13 0.72 -17.43
N TYR A 282 18.25 1.87 -18.09
CA TYR A 282 19.53 2.48 -18.42
C TYR A 282 19.61 3.86 -17.78
N ASP A 283 20.76 4.19 -17.22
CA ASP A 283 20.98 5.50 -16.64
C ASP A 283 21.44 6.56 -17.65
N SER A 284 21.62 7.79 -17.16
CA SER A 284 22.10 8.91 -17.98
C SER A 284 23.54 8.75 -18.50
N LEU A 285 24.32 7.81 -17.95
CA LEU A 285 25.70 7.52 -18.34
C LEU A 285 25.79 6.31 -19.28
N GLY A 286 24.70 5.54 -19.40
CA GLY A 286 24.59 4.34 -20.23
C GLY A 286 24.85 3.03 -19.48
N ASP A 287 24.93 3.07 -18.15
CA ASP A 287 25.03 1.87 -17.30
C ASP A 287 23.67 1.18 -17.18
N VAL A 288 23.70 -0.13 -16.93
CA VAL A 288 22.52 -1.01 -16.89
C VAL A 288 22.12 -1.29 -15.45
N HIS A 289 20.83 -1.09 -15.15
CA HIS A 289 20.24 -1.39 -13.86
C HIS A 289 19.11 -2.41 -14.03
N THR A 290 19.13 -3.48 -13.23
CA THR A 290 18.07 -4.49 -13.24
C THR A 290 17.05 -4.16 -12.15
N VAL A 291 15.80 -4.01 -12.54
CA VAL A 291 14.66 -3.85 -11.63
C VAL A 291 13.92 -5.18 -11.56
N GLN A 292 13.87 -5.79 -10.38
CA GLN A 292 13.08 -6.97 -10.09
C GLN A 292 11.73 -6.55 -9.51
N PHE A 293 10.64 -7.05 -10.10
CA PHE A 293 9.30 -6.91 -9.59
C PHE A 293 8.85 -8.25 -8.98
N THR A 294 8.40 -8.20 -7.74
CA THR A 294 7.79 -9.33 -7.03
C THR A 294 6.32 -9.03 -6.85
N PHE A 295 5.44 -9.85 -7.44
CA PHE A 295 3.99 -9.76 -7.33
C PHE A 295 3.50 -10.85 -6.38
N THR A 296 2.81 -10.47 -5.31
CA THR A 296 2.23 -11.38 -4.32
C THR A 296 0.71 -11.26 -4.34
N LYS A 297 0.02 -12.36 -4.62
CA LYS A 297 -1.44 -12.38 -4.72
C LYS A 297 -2.11 -12.19 -3.36
N VAL A 298 -3.10 -11.32 -3.31
CA VAL A 298 -3.98 -11.15 -2.14
C VAL A 298 -4.99 -12.30 -2.11
N VAL A 299 -5.04 -12.99 -0.98
CA VAL A 299 -5.87 -14.19 -0.81
C VAL A 299 -7.36 -13.84 -0.93
N GLY A 300 -8.10 -14.60 -1.72
CA GLY A 300 -9.54 -14.42 -1.90
C GLY A 300 -9.96 -13.30 -2.85
N SER A 301 -9.00 -12.65 -3.53
CA SER A 301 -9.28 -11.62 -4.54
C SER A 301 -8.49 -11.84 -5.84
N ASN A 302 -8.82 -11.05 -6.87
CA ASN A 302 -8.04 -10.91 -8.10
C ASN A 302 -7.12 -9.68 -8.01
N GLU A 303 -6.53 -9.45 -6.84
CA GLU A 303 -5.61 -8.34 -6.56
C GLU A 303 -4.24 -8.90 -6.17
N TRP A 304 -3.19 -8.21 -6.60
CA TRP A 304 -1.80 -8.55 -6.30
C TRP A 304 -1.09 -7.30 -5.79
N ASN A 305 -0.36 -7.45 -4.70
CA ASN A 305 0.62 -6.46 -4.28
C ASN A 305 1.88 -6.64 -5.10
N TRP A 306 2.54 -5.56 -5.50
CA TRP A 306 3.82 -5.64 -6.18
C TRP A 306 4.85 -4.77 -5.46
N VAL A 307 6.09 -5.25 -5.46
CA VAL A 307 7.27 -4.58 -4.91
C VAL A 307 8.34 -4.59 -5.97
N ALA A 308 8.96 -3.43 -6.21
CA ALA A 308 10.13 -3.29 -7.05
C ALA A 308 11.38 -3.25 -6.16
N GLU A 309 12.41 -3.99 -6.57
CA GLU A 309 13.73 -4.00 -5.96
C GLU A 309 14.78 -3.80 -7.06
N LEU A 310 15.84 -3.05 -6.78
CA LEU A 310 16.99 -2.96 -7.68
C LEU A 310 18.13 -3.86 -7.18
N GLU A 311 18.86 -4.43 -8.12
CA GLU A 311 20.05 -5.23 -7.81
C GLU A 311 21.27 -4.32 -7.63
N GLY A 312 21.69 -4.07 -6.38
CA GLY A 312 22.95 -3.39 -6.09
C GLY A 312 22.87 -2.36 -4.97
N ASP A 313 23.57 -1.23 -5.16
CA ASP A 313 23.63 -0.10 -4.22
C ASP A 313 22.65 1.04 -4.61
N GLU A 314 21.75 0.77 -5.56
CA GLU A 314 20.70 1.69 -6.01
C GLU A 314 19.62 1.88 -4.93
N GLU A 315 19.02 3.07 -4.92
CA GLU A 315 18.01 3.45 -3.93
C GLU A 315 16.72 3.86 -4.64
N ILE A 316 15.61 3.19 -4.33
CA ILE A 316 14.28 3.62 -4.77
C ILE A 316 13.88 4.82 -3.93
N VAL A 317 13.61 5.94 -4.61
CA VAL A 317 13.22 7.21 -3.99
C VAL A 317 11.70 7.31 -3.87
N ASP A 318 10.97 6.78 -4.86
CA ASP A 318 9.51 6.89 -4.95
C ASP A 318 8.92 5.76 -5.82
N GLY A 319 7.67 5.36 -5.58
CA GLY A 319 6.96 4.42 -6.44
C GLY A 319 7.50 2.98 -6.43
N GLY A 320 8.10 2.55 -5.32
CA GLY A 320 8.70 1.22 -5.16
C GLY A 320 7.71 0.08 -4.90
N THR A 321 6.47 0.40 -4.56
CA THR A 321 5.44 -0.60 -4.24
C THR A 321 4.08 -0.17 -4.77
N GLY A 322 3.16 -1.13 -4.89
CA GLY A 322 1.81 -0.83 -5.31
C GLY A 322 0.90 -2.04 -5.39
N THR A 323 -0.26 -1.86 -6.00
CA THR A 323 -1.22 -2.93 -6.25
C THR A 323 -1.65 -2.99 -7.72
N VAL A 324 -1.97 -4.19 -8.18
CA VAL A 324 -2.57 -4.46 -9.49
C VAL A 324 -3.80 -5.32 -9.31
N SER A 325 -4.88 -4.99 -10.01
CA SER A 325 -6.16 -5.70 -9.91
C SER A 325 -6.66 -6.15 -11.28
N PHE A 326 -7.33 -7.30 -11.30
CA PHE A 326 -7.81 -7.95 -12.53
C PHE A 326 -9.30 -8.27 -12.46
N THR A 327 -9.94 -8.39 -13.62
CA THR A 327 -11.30 -8.90 -13.76
C THR A 327 -11.34 -10.42 -13.57
N ASP A 328 -12.53 -11.00 -13.41
CA ASP A 328 -12.72 -12.46 -13.40
C ASP A 328 -12.29 -13.13 -14.71
N ALA A 329 -12.18 -12.37 -15.80
CA ALA A 329 -11.67 -12.82 -17.09
C ALA A 329 -10.14 -12.71 -17.24
N GLY A 330 -9.46 -12.08 -16.27
CA GLY A 330 -8.00 -11.90 -16.26
C GLY A 330 -7.50 -10.62 -16.92
N GLU A 331 -8.39 -9.67 -17.27
CA GLU A 331 -8.04 -8.35 -17.82
C GLU A 331 -7.59 -7.40 -16.71
N ILE A 332 -6.62 -6.53 -16.96
CA ILE A 332 -6.17 -5.55 -15.98
C ILE A 332 -7.24 -4.45 -15.76
N ILE A 333 -7.52 -4.11 -14.50
CA ILE A 333 -8.46 -3.04 -14.13
C ILE A 333 -7.71 -1.79 -13.67
N ALA A 334 -6.67 -1.98 -12.87
CA ALA A 334 -5.88 -0.90 -12.32
C ALA A 334 -4.46 -1.36 -12.00
N PHE A 335 -3.51 -0.44 -12.19
CA PHE A 335 -2.15 -0.50 -11.67
C PHE A 335 -1.95 0.77 -10.84
N ARG A 336 -1.67 0.62 -9.55
CA ARG A 336 -1.54 1.73 -8.60
C ARG A 336 -0.23 1.64 -7.85
N TYR A 337 0.32 2.79 -7.52
CA TYR A 337 1.43 2.94 -6.59
C TYR A 337 0.87 3.20 -5.19
N THR A 338 1.47 2.62 -4.15
CA THR A 338 0.98 2.75 -2.76
C THR A 338 1.05 4.20 -2.26
N ASP A 339 2.04 4.95 -2.75
CA ASP A 339 2.36 6.34 -2.43
C ASP A 339 1.74 7.34 -3.42
N ASP A 340 0.85 6.89 -4.31
CA ASP A 340 0.31 7.69 -5.42
C ASP A 340 1.41 8.31 -6.31
N ALA A 341 2.58 7.67 -6.37
CA ALA A 341 3.69 8.11 -7.22
C ALA A 341 3.28 8.15 -8.69
N GLY A 342 3.88 9.08 -9.42
CA GLY A 342 3.70 9.18 -10.87
C GLY A 342 4.48 8.13 -11.67
N GLY A 343 5.34 7.33 -11.02
CA GLY A 343 6.22 6.33 -11.63
C GLY A 343 7.27 5.83 -10.64
N LEU A 344 7.96 4.75 -10.99
CA LEU A 344 9.05 4.20 -10.16
C LEU A 344 10.29 5.09 -10.33
N THR A 345 10.66 5.83 -9.29
CA THR A 345 11.85 6.69 -9.30
C THR A 345 12.97 6.08 -8.48
N PHE A 346 14.14 5.92 -9.09
CA PHE A 346 15.31 5.43 -8.39
C PHE A 346 16.55 6.28 -8.69
N ARG A 347 17.49 6.22 -7.74
CA ARG A 347 18.82 6.79 -7.84
C ARG A 347 19.82 5.67 -8.14
N PRO A 348 20.60 5.75 -9.23
CA PRO A 348 21.62 4.76 -9.59
C PRO A 348 22.80 4.63 -8.62
N GLN A 349 22.85 5.45 -7.56
CA GLN A 349 23.95 5.51 -6.61
C GLN A 349 23.43 5.74 -5.19
N PRO A 350 24.18 5.34 -4.15
CA PRO A 350 23.78 5.56 -2.77
C PRO A 350 23.65 7.05 -2.43
N THR A 351 22.77 7.36 -1.47
CA THR A 351 22.57 8.73 -0.98
C THR A 351 23.89 9.43 -0.62
N GLY A 352 24.09 10.61 -1.20
CA GLY A 352 25.27 11.46 -0.97
C GLY A 352 26.44 11.21 -1.91
N ALA A 353 26.37 10.20 -2.78
CA ALA A 353 27.36 10.00 -3.85
C ALA A 353 27.10 10.92 -5.06
N VAL A 354 28.16 11.34 -5.74
CA VAL A 354 28.07 12.03 -7.03
C VAL A 354 28.02 10.97 -8.12
N GLY A 355 26.91 10.91 -8.85
CA GLY A 355 26.67 9.89 -9.88
C GLY A 355 25.69 10.34 -10.95
N ALA A 356 25.04 9.38 -11.59
CA ALA A 356 24.03 9.61 -12.61
C ALA A 356 22.82 10.37 -12.05
N ARG A 357 22.04 10.97 -12.95
CA ARG A 357 20.81 11.66 -12.56
C ARG A 357 19.75 10.63 -12.15
N GLU A 358 18.86 11.00 -11.23
CA GLU A 358 17.69 10.18 -10.88
C GLU A 358 16.84 9.89 -12.12
N ILE A 359 16.27 8.69 -12.13
CA ILE A 359 15.51 8.12 -13.25
C ILE A 359 14.11 7.82 -12.75
N THR A 360 13.11 8.31 -13.47
CA THR A 360 11.70 7.95 -13.25
C THR A 360 11.24 7.06 -14.39
N LEU A 361 10.96 5.80 -14.06
CA LEU A 361 10.41 4.81 -14.97
C LEU A 361 8.88 4.90 -14.96
N GLN A 362 8.30 5.06 -16.15
CA GLN A 362 6.87 4.93 -16.36
C GLN A 362 6.56 3.47 -16.71
N ILE A 363 5.82 2.79 -15.83
CA ILE A 363 5.42 1.41 -16.06
C ILE A 363 4.14 1.42 -16.88
N ASP A 364 4.21 0.96 -18.13
CA ASP A 364 3.03 0.71 -18.95
C ASP A 364 2.49 -0.70 -18.65
N ALA A 365 1.43 -0.76 -17.85
CA ALA A 365 0.76 -2.00 -17.50
C ALA A 365 -0.29 -2.45 -18.54
N GLY A 366 -0.44 -1.70 -19.65
CA GLY A 366 -1.46 -1.89 -20.68
C GLY A 366 -2.71 -1.05 -20.47
N GLN A 367 -3.65 -1.20 -21.41
CA GLN A 367 -4.95 -0.54 -21.37
C GLN A 367 -5.89 -1.30 -20.41
N PHE A 368 -6.48 -0.56 -19.48
CA PHE A 368 -7.46 -1.14 -18.55
C PHE A 368 -8.70 -1.68 -19.29
N GLY A 369 -9.07 -2.91 -18.97
CA GLY A 369 -10.14 -3.67 -19.62
C GLY A 369 -9.74 -4.34 -20.93
N ASP A 370 -8.43 -4.47 -21.22
CA ASP A 370 -7.91 -5.18 -22.40
C ASP A 370 -6.80 -6.18 -21.98
N PHE A 371 -6.32 -6.97 -22.95
CA PHE A 371 -5.28 -7.99 -22.79
C PHE A 371 -3.92 -7.56 -23.35
N ASN A 372 -3.72 -6.28 -23.65
CA ASN A 372 -2.51 -5.74 -24.28
C ASN A 372 -1.37 -5.43 -23.29
N GLY A 373 -1.53 -5.73 -22.00
CA GLY A 373 -0.51 -5.58 -20.97
C GLY A 373 -0.51 -6.72 -19.95
N LEU A 374 -0.53 -6.40 -18.65
CA LEU A 374 -0.56 -7.44 -17.62
C LEU A 374 -1.89 -8.22 -17.66
N THR A 375 -1.81 -9.53 -17.47
CA THR A 375 -2.98 -10.42 -17.44
C THR A 375 -2.83 -11.46 -16.34
N GLN A 376 -3.96 -11.93 -15.83
CA GLN A 376 -3.99 -12.99 -14.81
C GLN A 376 -4.58 -14.28 -15.39
N TYR A 377 -3.75 -15.33 -15.44
CA TYR A 377 -4.15 -16.68 -15.82
C TYR A 377 -3.56 -17.73 -14.87
N ALA A 378 -4.13 -18.93 -14.86
CA ALA A 378 -3.67 -20.03 -14.01
C ALA A 378 -2.34 -20.68 -14.48
N ALA A 379 -1.93 -20.44 -15.73
CA ALA A 379 -0.67 -20.95 -16.26
C ALA A 379 0.52 -20.13 -15.75
N GLN A 380 1.72 -20.74 -15.74
CA GLN A 380 2.96 -20.03 -15.41
C GLN A 380 3.18 -18.88 -16.40
N GLY A 381 3.15 -17.65 -15.89
CA GLY A 381 3.34 -16.44 -16.68
C GLY A 381 4.80 -16.19 -17.05
N GLY A 382 5.04 -15.13 -17.81
CA GLY A 382 6.36 -14.59 -18.09
C GLY A 382 6.25 -13.12 -18.42
N LEU A 383 7.23 -12.31 -18.00
CA LEU A 383 7.30 -10.90 -18.36
C LEU A 383 8.09 -10.73 -19.65
N GLN A 384 7.57 -9.91 -20.56
CA GLN A 384 8.32 -9.38 -21.69
C GLN A 384 8.54 -7.90 -21.43
N SER A 385 9.76 -7.52 -21.07
CA SER A 385 10.12 -6.12 -20.84
C SER A 385 10.56 -5.49 -22.15
N ILE A 386 9.91 -4.41 -22.55
CA ILE A 386 10.35 -3.52 -23.63
C ILE A 386 10.78 -2.22 -22.97
N THR A 387 12.03 -1.82 -23.19
CA THR A 387 12.61 -0.60 -22.62
C THR A 387 13.05 0.31 -23.77
N ASP A 388 13.02 1.63 -23.55
CA ASP A 388 13.39 2.65 -24.52
C ASP A 388 14.84 3.14 -24.36
N GLY A 389 15.52 2.73 -23.28
CA GLY A 389 16.92 3.07 -23.02
C GLY A 389 17.91 2.22 -23.83
N TYR A 390 19.11 2.76 -24.01
CA TYR A 390 20.22 2.09 -24.68
C TYR A 390 21.57 2.55 -24.13
N THR A 391 22.57 1.67 -24.18
CA THR A 391 23.95 2.00 -23.79
C THR A 391 24.62 2.93 -24.81
N VAL A 392 25.79 3.47 -24.49
CA VAL A 392 26.57 4.26 -25.44
C VAL A 392 26.92 3.44 -26.70
N GLY A 393 26.60 4.00 -27.87
CA GLY A 393 26.86 3.38 -29.17
C GLY A 393 27.90 4.16 -29.98
N GLN A 394 28.79 3.46 -30.66
CA GLN A 394 29.66 4.03 -31.70
C GLN A 394 29.03 3.82 -33.07
N LEU A 395 29.17 4.78 -33.99
CA LEU A 395 28.70 4.63 -35.36
C LEU A 395 29.49 3.50 -36.05
N LEU A 396 28.78 2.45 -36.46
CA LEU A 396 29.37 1.31 -37.16
C LEU A 396 29.29 1.47 -38.67
N ASP A 397 28.11 1.86 -39.15
CA ASP A 397 27.83 1.99 -40.58
C ASP A 397 26.81 3.08 -40.85
N TYR A 398 26.72 3.54 -42.09
CA TYR A 398 25.69 4.46 -42.53
C TYR A 398 25.16 4.10 -43.92
N GLU A 399 23.88 4.35 -44.13
CA GLU A 399 23.21 4.16 -45.41
C GLU A 399 22.52 5.46 -45.81
N ILE A 400 22.43 5.71 -47.12
CA ILE A 400 21.67 6.83 -47.68
C ILE A 400 20.46 6.23 -48.39
N ASN A 401 19.26 6.57 -47.93
CA ASN A 401 18.03 6.07 -48.55
C ASN A 401 17.64 6.89 -49.79
N THR A 402 16.56 6.49 -50.46
CA THR A 402 16.07 7.13 -51.70
C THR A 402 15.58 8.58 -51.52
N ASP A 403 15.17 8.93 -50.30
CA ASP A 403 14.76 10.28 -49.91
C ASP A 403 15.94 11.16 -49.45
N GLY A 404 17.17 10.63 -49.58
CA GLY A 404 18.40 11.32 -49.19
C GLY A 404 18.63 11.41 -47.69
N MET A 405 17.91 10.64 -46.87
CA MET A 405 18.17 10.53 -45.44
C MET A 405 19.42 9.67 -45.22
N ILE A 406 20.36 10.20 -44.45
CA ILE A 406 21.57 9.52 -43.99
C ILE A 406 21.22 8.84 -42.67
N ILE A 407 21.15 7.52 -42.67
CA ILE A 407 20.74 6.68 -41.55
C ILE A 407 21.98 5.97 -41.01
N GLY A 408 22.34 6.23 -39.76
CA GLY A 408 23.44 5.59 -39.07
C GLY A 408 22.99 4.37 -38.27
N ARG A 409 23.79 3.31 -38.31
CA ARG A 409 23.67 2.12 -37.46
C ARG A 409 24.77 2.14 -36.40
N PHE A 410 24.39 2.01 -35.14
CA PHE A 410 25.30 2.11 -34.00
C PHE A 410 25.58 0.73 -33.37
N SER A 411 26.64 0.64 -32.57
CA SER A 411 27.06 -0.60 -31.90
C SER A 411 26.15 -1.08 -30.77
N ASN A 412 25.18 -0.26 -30.39
CA ASN A 412 24.14 -0.56 -29.38
C ASN A 412 22.80 -0.96 -30.05
N ASP A 413 22.86 -1.44 -31.30
CA ASP A 413 21.72 -1.83 -32.14
C ASP A 413 20.69 -0.73 -32.43
N THR A 414 21.00 0.53 -32.10
CA THR A 414 20.16 1.67 -32.44
C THR A 414 20.37 2.13 -33.89
N VAL A 415 19.29 2.60 -34.50
CA VAL A 415 19.29 3.18 -35.85
C VAL A 415 18.79 4.62 -35.75
N GLN A 416 19.60 5.59 -36.15
CA GLN A 416 19.24 7.00 -36.07
C GLN A 416 19.44 7.71 -37.40
N THR A 417 18.55 8.65 -37.72
CA THR A 417 18.74 9.54 -38.87
C THR A 417 19.71 10.65 -38.48
N LEU A 418 20.87 10.70 -39.14
CA LEU A 418 21.96 11.63 -38.84
C LEU A 418 21.76 12.98 -39.55
N ALA A 419 21.33 12.94 -40.81
CA ALA A 419 21.17 14.11 -41.66
C ALA A 419 20.27 13.79 -42.87
N GLN A 420 19.91 14.81 -43.64
CA GLN A 420 19.24 14.65 -44.92
C GLN A 420 19.90 15.54 -45.99
N ILE A 421 20.08 14.99 -47.19
CA ILE A 421 20.68 15.69 -48.32
C ILE A 421 19.67 16.69 -48.90
N GLY A 422 20.04 17.97 -48.86
CA GLY A 422 19.30 19.03 -49.54
C GLY A 422 19.57 19.04 -51.04
N ILE A 423 18.51 19.25 -51.83
CA ILE A 423 18.59 19.40 -53.29
C ILE A 423 18.11 20.79 -53.70
N ALA A 424 18.61 21.28 -54.84
CA ALA A 424 18.18 22.55 -55.40
C ALA A 424 17.72 22.38 -56.84
N ARG A 425 16.56 22.93 -57.18
CA ARG A 425 16.02 22.98 -58.55
C ARG A 425 16.01 24.42 -59.04
N PHE A 426 16.36 24.60 -60.29
CA PHE A 426 16.30 25.90 -60.97
C PHE A 426 15.18 25.90 -61.99
N PRO A 427 14.44 27.01 -62.16
CA PRO A 427 13.43 27.13 -63.22
C PRO A 427 13.98 26.91 -64.63
N ASN A 428 15.22 27.35 -64.89
CA ASN A 428 15.89 27.19 -66.18
C ASN A 428 17.30 26.60 -66.03
N TYR A 429 17.43 25.29 -66.30
CA TYR A 429 18.70 24.57 -66.21
C TYR A 429 19.75 25.04 -67.23
N GLN A 430 19.34 25.38 -68.46
CA GLN A 430 20.27 25.86 -69.50
C GLN A 430 20.77 27.28 -69.24
N GLY A 431 20.12 28.02 -68.33
CA GLY A 431 20.57 29.32 -67.88
C GLY A 431 21.69 29.25 -66.83
N LEU A 432 22.02 28.07 -66.29
CA LEU A 432 23.08 27.91 -65.31
C LEU A 432 24.44 28.16 -65.96
N GLN A 433 25.29 28.91 -65.27
CA GLN A 433 26.65 29.16 -65.74
C GLN A 433 27.55 28.05 -65.21
N ARG A 434 28.29 27.40 -66.12
CA ARG A 434 29.31 26.43 -65.73
C ARG A 434 30.41 27.14 -64.95
N SER A 435 30.73 26.61 -63.78
CA SER A 435 31.84 27.06 -62.94
C SER A 435 33.02 26.08 -63.09
N GLU A 436 33.99 26.15 -62.19
CA GLU A 436 35.14 25.26 -62.18
C GLU A 436 34.70 23.78 -62.01
N GLY A 437 35.38 22.88 -62.74
CA GLY A 437 35.11 21.44 -62.71
C GLY A 437 33.72 21.05 -63.25
N ASN A 438 32.98 20.26 -62.46
CA ASN A 438 31.63 19.77 -62.78
C ASN A 438 30.53 20.56 -62.04
N THR A 439 30.84 21.77 -61.56
CA THR A 439 29.90 22.59 -60.79
C THR A 439 29.21 23.65 -61.65
N PHE A 440 28.02 24.06 -61.23
CA PHE A 440 27.21 25.08 -61.87
C PHE A 440 26.85 26.18 -60.88
N GLN A 441 26.77 27.41 -61.36
CA GLN A 441 26.39 28.59 -60.58
C GLN A 441 25.12 29.22 -61.15
N SER A 442 24.28 29.76 -60.26
CA SER A 442 23.09 30.53 -60.64
C SER A 442 23.47 31.79 -61.42
N SER A 443 22.72 32.09 -62.49
CA SER A 443 22.84 33.32 -63.28
C SER A 443 21.51 34.08 -63.29
N GLY A 444 21.51 35.31 -63.83
CA GLY A 444 20.26 36.05 -64.06
C GLY A 444 19.27 35.32 -64.97
N ASN A 445 19.74 34.40 -65.83
CA ASN A 445 18.90 33.65 -66.76
C ASN A 445 18.43 32.28 -66.22
N SER A 446 19.03 31.77 -65.13
CA SER A 446 18.61 30.50 -64.50
C SER A 446 17.44 30.65 -63.55
N GLY A 447 17.23 31.86 -63.02
CA GLY A 447 16.37 32.12 -61.85
C GLY A 447 17.04 31.72 -60.53
N SER A 448 16.31 31.91 -59.42
CA SER A 448 16.75 31.57 -58.06
C SER A 448 16.66 30.06 -57.78
N ALA A 449 17.54 29.57 -56.90
CA ALA A 449 17.53 28.18 -56.45
C ALA A 449 16.29 27.90 -55.59
N MET A 450 15.47 26.93 -56.00
CA MET A 450 14.39 26.37 -55.20
C MET A 450 14.95 25.19 -54.41
N GLN A 451 15.30 25.44 -53.15
CA GLN A 451 15.79 24.41 -52.25
C GLN A 451 14.65 23.50 -51.80
N GLY A 452 14.94 22.21 -51.70
CA GLY A 452 14.00 21.20 -51.24
C GLY A 452 14.74 19.96 -50.75
N LEU A 453 13.96 18.95 -50.40
CA LEU A 453 14.46 17.65 -49.98
C LEU A 453 14.24 16.63 -51.10
N ALA A 454 15.11 15.63 -51.21
CA ALA A 454 14.84 14.49 -52.06
C ALA A 454 13.62 13.71 -51.53
N GLY A 455 12.91 13.03 -52.44
CA GLY A 455 11.73 12.23 -52.15
C GLY A 455 10.47 12.66 -52.91
N GLY A 456 9.34 12.09 -52.51
CA GLY A 456 8.08 12.17 -53.26
C GLY A 456 7.55 13.59 -53.53
N ALA A 457 7.79 14.53 -52.61
CA ALA A 457 7.34 15.93 -52.76
C ALA A 457 8.13 16.70 -53.83
N SER A 458 9.39 16.37 -54.06
CA SER A 458 10.23 17.00 -55.09
C SER A 458 10.26 16.22 -56.40
N GLY A 459 9.85 14.94 -56.38
CA GLY A 459 9.93 14.01 -57.51
C GLY A 459 11.36 13.66 -57.89
N THR A 460 12.33 13.95 -57.00
CA THR A 460 13.76 13.69 -57.21
C THR A 460 14.22 12.69 -56.15
N PHE A 461 14.73 11.56 -56.59
CA PHE A 461 15.21 10.49 -55.72
C PHE A 461 16.72 10.35 -55.82
N ILE A 462 17.36 9.92 -54.73
CA ILE A 462 18.79 9.62 -54.69
C ILE A 462 18.97 8.11 -54.85
N VAL A 463 19.94 7.69 -55.67
CA VAL A 463 20.36 6.30 -55.79
C VAL A 463 21.72 6.17 -55.15
N SER A 464 21.76 5.66 -53.91
CA SER A 464 23.00 5.46 -53.18
C SER A 464 23.90 4.43 -53.86
N GLY A 465 25.22 4.61 -53.76
CA GLY A 465 26.22 3.70 -54.33
C GLY A 465 26.34 3.73 -55.86
N SER A 466 25.63 4.64 -56.55
CA SER A 466 25.68 4.79 -58.00
C SER A 466 26.22 6.16 -58.42
N LEU A 467 26.96 6.22 -59.52
CA LEU A 467 27.38 7.48 -60.16
C LEU A 467 26.60 7.66 -61.47
N GLU A 468 26.17 8.90 -61.72
CA GLU A 468 25.53 9.25 -62.99
C GLU A 468 26.58 9.29 -64.11
N GLY A 469 26.33 8.52 -65.18
CA GLY A 469 27.20 8.49 -66.36
C GLY A 469 27.06 9.74 -67.21
N SER A 470 28.05 10.00 -68.08
CA SER A 470 27.93 11.05 -69.07
C SER A 470 26.79 10.74 -70.05
N ASN A 471 26.00 11.76 -70.39
CA ASN A 471 24.95 11.67 -71.40
C ASN A 471 25.48 11.71 -72.86
N VAL A 472 26.79 11.63 -73.06
CA VAL A 472 27.45 11.73 -74.38
C VAL A 472 27.52 10.36 -75.06
N ASP A 473 26.93 10.24 -76.25
CA ASP A 473 27.15 9.09 -77.13
C ASP A 473 28.32 9.36 -78.10
N LEU A 474 29.41 8.62 -77.89
CA LEU A 474 30.62 8.74 -78.70
C LEU A 474 30.36 8.52 -80.20
N THR A 475 29.46 7.62 -80.57
CA THR A 475 29.20 7.31 -81.99
C THR A 475 28.59 8.51 -82.70
N GLN A 476 27.65 9.19 -82.03
CA GLN A 476 27.02 10.40 -82.53
C GLN A 476 28.01 11.56 -82.58
N GLU A 477 28.82 11.75 -81.53
CA GLU A 477 29.82 12.81 -81.50
C GLU A 477 30.91 12.64 -82.56
N LEU A 478 31.37 11.41 -82.82
CA LEU A 478 32.30 11.11 -83.91
C LEU A 478 31.69 11.43 -85.28
N THR A 479 30.40 11.12 -85.48
CA THR A 479 29.71 11.44 -86.72
C THR A 479 29.57 12.95 -86.90
N ASN A 480 29.18 13.68 -85.85
CA ASN A 480 29.09 15.14 -85.86
C ASN A 480 30.45 15.78 -86.19
N MET A 481 31.54 15.25 -85.62
CA MET A 481 32.90 15.70 -85.92
C MET A 481 33.28 15.47 -87.39
N VAL A 482 32.95 14.31 -87.96
CA VAL A 482 33.17 14.04 -89.40
C VAL A 482 32.32 14.96 -90.28
N VAL A 483 31.07 15.24 -89.91
CA VAL A 483 30.21 16.19 -90.63
C VAL A 483 30.80 17.60 -90.58
N ALA A 484 31.23 18.07 -89.40
CA ALA A 484 31.87 19.37 -89.24
C ALA A 484 33.18 19.47 -90.05
N GLN A 485 34.00 18.42 -90.05
CA GLN A 485 35.21 18.35 -90.88
C GLN A 485 34.90 18.38 -92.37
N ARG A 486 33.90 17.64 -92.85
CA ARG A 486 33.46 17.68 -94.25
C ARG A 486 32.88 19.04 -94.63
N ALA A 487 32.11 19.67 -93.75
CA ALA A 487 31.59 21.02 -93.96
C ALA A 487 32.74 22.05 -94.05
N PHE A 488 33.74 21.94 -93.18
CA PHE A 488 34.94 22.78 -93.24
C PHE A 488 35.72 22.55 -94.54
N GLN A 489 35.93 21.29 -94.96
CA GLN A 489 36.57 20.97 -96.23
C GLN A 489 35.80 21.51 -97.43
N ALA A 490 34.46 21.43 -97.42
CA ALA A 490 33.61 22.01 -98.46
C ALA A 490 33.73 23.54 -98.49
N ASN A 491 33.65 24.20 -97.34
CA ASN A 491 33.83 25.66 -97.22
C ASN A 491 35.23 26.09 -97.69
N ALA A 492 36.27 25.35 -97.33
CA ALA A 492 37.64 25.61 -97.79
C ALA A 492 37.76 25.42 -99.31
N LYS A 493 37.11 24.41 -99.88
CA LYS A 493 37.11 24.19 -101.33
C LYS A 493 36.42 25.32 -102.08
N VAL A 494 35.29 25.81 -101.57
CA VAL A 494 34.61 27.00 -102.11
C VAL A 494 35.55 28.21 -102.13
N ILE A 495 36.32 28.44 -101.06
CA ILE A 495 37.33 29.51 -101.00
C ILE A 495 38.40 29.29 -102.08
N THR A 496 39.01 28.09 -102.16
CA THR A 496 40.08 27.84 -103.15
C THR A 496 39.61 27.97 -104.59
N THR A 497 38.39 27.50 -104.90
CA THR A 497 37.80 27.68 -106.23
C THR A 497 37.50 29.15 -106.50
N GLY A 498 37.03 29.90 -105.49
CA GLY A 498 36.90 31.35 -105.57
C GLY A 498 38.24 32.04 -105.87
N ASP A 499 39.32 31.66 -105.18
CA ASP A 499 40.67 32.20 -105.39
C ASP A 499 41.21 31.87 -106.79
N GLN A 500 40.98 30.66 -107.28
CA GLN A 500 41.38 30.25 -108.63
C GLN A 500 40.65 31.07 -109.70
N ILE A 501 39.35 31.28 -109.56
CA ILE A 501 38.57 32.14 -110.47
C ILE A 501 39.09 33.59 -110.40
N MET A 502 39.39 34.10 -109.21
CA MET A 502 39.97 35.45 -109.06
C MET A 502 41.34 35.55 -109.74
N GLN A 503 42.21 34.55 -109.59
CA GLN A 503 43.50 34.50 -110.28
C GLN A 503 43.34 34.46 -111.80
N GLU A 504 42.38 33.68 -112.32
CA GLU A 504 42.12 33.57 -113.75
C GLU A 504 41.57 34.88 -114.32
N ILE A 505 40.67 35.56 -113.61
CA ILE A 505 40.21 36.92 -113.96
C ILE A 505 41.39 37.91 -113.99
N ILE A 506 42.27 37.90 -112.98
CA ILE A 506 43.47 38.75 -112.96
C ILE A 506 44.39 38.43 -114.14
N SER A 507 44.53 37.15 -114.52
CA SER A 507 45.36 36.72 -115.65
C SER A 507 44.79 37.13 -117.01
N MET A 508 43.46 37.22 -117.15
CA MET A 508 42.79 37.73 -118.36
C MET A 508 42.86 39.25 -118.50
N LEU A 509 43.11 39.98 -117.40
CA LEU A 509 43.26 41.43 -117.41
C LEU A 509 44.65 41.89 -117.90
N ARG A 510 45.60 40.95 -118.03
CA ARG A 510 46.99 41.17 -118.40
C ARG A 510 47.23 40.73 -119.84
#